data_AF-A0A352VAY6-F1
#
_entry.id   AF-A0A352VAY6-F1
#
_cell.length_a   1.000
_cell.length_b   1.000
_cell.length_c   1.000
_cell.angle_alpha   90.00
_cell.angle_beta   90.00
_cell.angle_gamma   90.00
#
_symmetry.space_group_name_H-M   'P 1'
#
loop_
_entity.id
_entity.type
_entity.pdbx_description
1 polymer ?
#
loop_
_entity_poly.entity_id
_entity_poly.type
_entity_poly.pdbx_seq_one_letter_code
_entity_poly.pdbx_strand_id
1 'polypeptide(L)'
;PLKIRKIEGEIIYHEYFKELSRNIASSKPVPLIIDVLNCEKGCCFGPGTLKTLSVDEVDDAINRRIDEQQKKHNGVPNYLKKRTKLIKDISNNKFERKYTRKEYKLNDFNPSQEEIDKIYVIMNKVNPEDFKNCRHCGYNSCEDMAIAIIAGVNKVENCMFVVEDVLKKQSENLNGLIVQITNSIHDMEEKTNDVKMIFAEITNSFSLTNDALHNVSESNNKLLLLAENFKPIVESITEISDQTHLLSVNASIEAARAGDAGSGFAIVAHEVDKLSSQTATEVEKITPMVSNLITSINNINRRGDLVINDLSSVKESYNTFYDIMEKISITMSLLSSETDKLDKFIQKENS
;
A
#
# COMPACT_ATOMS: atom_id res chain seq x y z
N PRO A 1 20.44 48.11 -42.21
CA PRO A 1 20.52 46.78 -41.57
C PRO A 1 19.69 46.72 -40.28
N LEU A 2 18.65 45.88 -40.25
CA LEU A 2 17.87 45.58 -39.04
C LEU A 2 18.82 44.98 -37.98
N LYS A 3 19.13 45.73 -36.92
CA LYS A 3 20.15 45.33 -35.94
C LYS A 3 19.70 44.18 -35.04
N ILE A 4 18.40 44.01 -34.81
CA ILE A 4 17.82 42.94 -33.97
C ILE A 4 16.52 42.48 -34.61
N ARG A 5 16.31 41.15 -34.72
CA ARG A 5 15.04 40.55 -35.16
C ARG A 5 14.50 39.64 -34.05
N LYS A 6 13.23 39.83 -33.69
CA LYS A 6 12.52 39.08 -32.64
C LYS A 6 11.64 37.99 -33.27
N ILE A 7 11.63 36.80 -32.68
CA ILE A 7 10.87 35.63 -33.15
C ILE A 7 10.20 34.95 -31.95
N GLU A 8 8.92 34.59 -32.09
CA GLU A 8 8.07 34.07 -31.00
C GLU A 8 7.31 32.82 -31.48
N GLY A 9 7.26 31.76 -30.67
CA GLY A 9 6.52 30.52 -30.95
C GLY A 9 7.29 29.42 -31.70
N GLU A 10 7.07 28.18 -31.29
CA GLU A 10 7.79 26.97 -31.71
C GLU A 10 7.78 26.76 -33.25
N ILE A 11 6.62 26.97 -33.88
CA ILE A 11 6.43 26.83 -35.33
C ILE A 11 7.28 27.85 -36.11
N ILE A 12 7.41 29.07 -35.58
CA ILE A 12 8.02 30.19 -36.31
C ILE A 12 9.56 30.03 -36.36
N TYR A 13 10.20 29.45 -35.34
CA TYR A 13 11.64 29.21 -35.36
C TYR A 13 12.06 28.19 -36.41
N HIS A 14 11.32 27.09 -36.52
CA HIS A 14 11.67 26.00 -37.43
C HIS A 14 11.64 26.46 -38.89
N GLU A 15 10.68 27.30 -39.26
CA GLU A 15 10.62 27.90 -40.59
C GLU A 15 11.68 28.98 -40.78
N TYR A 16 11.85 29.86 -39.79
CA TYR A 16 12.81 30.94 -39.86
C TYR A 16 14.26 30.44 -39.97
N PHE A 17 14.65 29.42 -39.21
CA PHE A 17 16.03 28.89 -39.27
C PHE A 17 16.32 28.25 -40.63
N LYS A 18 15.33 27.61 -41.27
CA LYS A 18 15.46 27.09 -42.65
C LYS A 18 15.64 28.23 -43.66
N GLU A 19 14.93 29.34 -43.48
CA GLU A 19 15.08 30.52 -44.33
C GLU A 19 16.40 31.25 -44.09
N LEU A 20 16.79 31.45 -42.82
CA LEU A 20 18.04 32.06 -42.42
C LEU A 20 19.24 31.29 -42.99
N SER A 21 19.24 29.96 -42.90
CA SER A 21 20.27 29.11 -43.48
C SER A 21 20.42 29.32 -44.99
N ARG A 22 19.30 29.38 -45.73
CA ARG A 22 19.29 29.70 -47.18
C ARG A 22 19.79 31.11 -47.47
N ASN A 23 19.41 32.09 -46.64
CA ASN A 23 19.80 33.49 -46.81
C ASN A 23 21.30 33.70 -46.53
N ILE A 24 21.87 33.01 -45.53
CA ILE A 24 23.32 32.98 -45.30
C ILE A 24 24.04 32.37 -46.51
N ALA A 25 23.59 31.20 -46.97
CA ALA A 25 24.18 30.52 -48.12
C ALA A 25 24.12 31.36 -49.41
N SER A 26 23.07 32.18 -49.56
CA SER A 26 22.87 33.06 -50.72
C SER A 26 23.46 34.47 -50.53
N SER A 27 24.26 34.71 -49.49
CA SER A 27 24.87 36.02 -49.15
C SER A 27 23.87 37.19 -49.08
N LYS A 28 22.63 36.90 -48.69
CA LYS A 28 21.60 37.93 -48.50
C LYS A 28 21.82 38.67 -47.17
N PRO A 29 21.30 39.91 -47.02
CA PRO A 29 21.37 40.63 -45.76
C PRO A 29 20.69 39.85 -44.61
N VAL A 30 21.44 39.50 -43.57
CA VAL A 30 20.95 38.82 -42.36
C VAL A 30 21.02 39.74 -41.14
N PRO A 31 20.15 39.57 -40.13
CA PRO A 31 20.21 40.36 -38.91
C PRO A 31 21.48 40.06 -38.10
N LEU A 32 21.99 41.06 -37.39
CA LEU A 32 23.18 40.91 -36.54
C LEU A 32 22.89 40.08 -35.28
N ILE A 33 21.70 40.25 -34.70
CA ILE A 33 21.23 39.54 -33.51
C ILE A 33 19.82 39.02 -33.78
N ILE A 34 19.58 37.78 -33.38
CA ILE A 34 18.27 37.13 -33.42
C ILE A 34 17.87 36.85 -31.97
N ASP A 35 16.72 37.37 -31.56
CA ASP A 35 16.13 37.14 -30.25
C ASP A 35 14.99 36.12 -30.38
N VAL A 36 15.17 34.94 -29.77
CA VAL A 36 14.30 33.77 -29.90
C VAL A 36 13.62 33.51 -28.56
N LEU A 37 12.31 33.78 -28.46
CA LEU A 37 11.57 33.68 -27.22
C LEU A 37 10.55 32.54 -27.21
N ASN A 38 10.91 31.40 -26.62
CA ASN A 38 10.13 30.15 -26.65
C ASN A 38 8.67 30.21 -26.10
N CYS A 39 8.20 31.36 -25.64
CA CYS A 39 6.82 31.56 -25.20
C CYS A 39 5.97 31.98 -26.40
N GLU A 40 5.16 31.07 -26.93
CA GLU A 40 4.23 31.30 -28.06
C GLU A 40 3.29 32.49 -27.84
N LYS A 41 2.95 32.80 -26.59
CA LYS A 41 2.03 33.87 -26.18
C LYS A 41 2.75 35.01 -25.42
N GLY A 42 4.07 35.12 -25.57
CA GLY A 42 4.89 36.13 -24.93
C GLY A 42 5.09 35.94 -23.41
N CYS A 43 5.79 36.88 -22.78
CA CYS A 43 6.21 36.78 -21.37
C CYS A 43 5.05 36.81 -20.37
N CYS A 44 3.88 37.30 -20.78
CA CYS A 44 2.67 37.40 -19.95
C CYS A 44 1.91 36.07 -19.82
N PHE A 45 2.30 35.04 -20.59
CA PHE A 45 1.71 33.70 -20.63
C PHE A 45 2.70 32.58 -20.25
N GLY A 46 3.69 32.91 -19.40
CA GLY A 46 4.67 31.95 -18.94
C GLY A 46 4.08 30.75 -18.20
N PRO A 47 4.86 29.69 -17.96
CA PRO A 47 4.38 28.46 -17.31
C PRO A 47 3.81 28.66 -15.89
N GLY A 48 4.10 29.79 -15.23
CA GLY A 48 3.58 30.15 -13.90
C GLY A 48 2.30 31.00 -13.89
N THR A 49 1.66 31.25 -15.03
CA THR A 49 0.43 32.06 -15.10
C THR A 49 -0.83 31.19 -15.17
N LEU A 50 -1.94 31.69 -14.63
CA LEU A 50 -3.25 31.05 -14.77
C LEU A 50 -3.66 31.05 -16.26
N LYS A 51 -3.69 29.87 -16.89
CA LYS A 51 -4.01 29.70 -18.32
C LYS A 51 -5.52 29.83 -18.62
N THR A 52 -6.27 30.49 -17.76
CA THR A 52 -7.74 30.60 -17.82
C THR A 52 -8.22 31.81 -18.60
N LEU A 53 -7.33 32.77 -18.88
CA LEU A 53 -7.63 33.98 -19.64
C LEU A 53 -7.06 33.86 -21.07
N SER A 54 -7.71 34.51 -22.03
CA SER A 54 -7.22 34.68 -23.40
C SER A 54 -6.06 35.69 -23.46
N VAL A 55 -5.34 35.70 -24.58
CA VAL A 55 -4.18 36.60 -24.77
C VAL A 55 -4.59 38.07 -24.67
N ASP A 56 -5.68 38.41 -25.35
CA ASP A 56 -6.21 39.77 -25.37
C ASP A 56 -6.67 40.24 -23.98
N GLU A 57 -7.28 39.36 -23.17
CA GLU A 57 -7.72 39.70 -21.81
C GLU A 57 -6.55 40.01 -20.87
N VAL A 58 -5.43 39.28 -21.01
CA VAL A 58 -4.22 39.54 -20.23
C VAL A 58 -3.55 40.83 -20.68
N ASP A 59 -3.46 41.07 -21.99
CA ASP A 59 -2.89 42.30 -22.53
C ASP A 59 -3.71 43.53 -22.15
N ASP A 60 -5.05 43.45 -22.20
CA ASP A 60 -5.93 44.51 -21.73
C ASP A 60 -5.81 44.78 -20.22
N ALA A 61 -5.60 43.74 -19.40
CA ALA A 61 -5.35 43.90 -17.97
C ALA A 61 -4.00 44.57 -17.69
N ILE A 62 -2.97 44.21 -18.44
CA ILE A 62 -1.64 44.82 -18.33
C ILE A 62 -1.67 46.27 -18.81
N ASN A 63 -2.29 46.56 -19.94
CA ASN A 63 -2.41 47.92 -20.47
C ASN A 63 -3.19 48.84 -19.53
N ARG A 64 -4.31 48.37 -18.97
CA ARG A 64 -5.04 49.11 -17.92
C ARG A 64 -4.15 49.43 -16.72
N ARG A 65 -3.39 48.45 -16.24
CA ARG A 65 -2.45 48.64 -15.13
C ARG A 65 -1.35 49.65 -15.49
N ILE A 66 -0.80 49.58 -16.71
CA ILE A 66 0.20 50.54 -17.19
C ILE A 66 -0.38 51.95 -17.17
N ASP A 67 -1.58 52.15 -17.71
CA ASP A 67 -2.27 53.44 -17.74
C ASP A 67 -2.57 53.97 -16.34
N GLU A 68 -3.04 53.11 -15.43
CA GLU A 68 -3.27 53.46 -14.03
C GLU A 68 -1.99 53.90 -13.34
N GLN A 69 -0.88 53.17 -13.53
CA GLN A 69 0.41 53.54 -12.95
C GLN A 69 0.96 54.83 -13.57
N GLN A 70 0.79 55.03 -14.87
CA GLN A 70 1.20 56.26 -15.56
C GLN A 70 0.41 57.48 -15.05
N LYS A 71 -0.91 57.35 -14.88
CA LYS A 71 -1.77 58.40 -14.30
C LYS A 71 -1.42 58.67 -12.84
N LYS A 72 -1.16 57.62 -12.05
CA LYS A 72 -0.81 57.74 -10.63
C LYS A 72 0.56 58.38 -10.40
N HIS A 73 1.50 58.18 -11.32
CA HIS A 73 2.89 58.60 -11.15
C HIS A 73 3.37 59.71 -12.10
N ASN A 74 2.55 60.20 -13.04
CA ASN A 74 2.89 61.24 -14.04
C ASN A 74 4.25 60.95 -14.72
N GLY A 75 4.42 59.71 -15.18
CA GLY A 75 5.72 59.19 -15.61
C GLY A 75 6.59 58.75 -14.42
N VAL A 76 7.92 58.74 -14.57
CA VAL A 76 8.82 58.54 -13.44
C VAL A 76 9.32 59.92 -13.01
N PRO A 77 8.84 60.50 -11.89
CA PRO A 77 9.38 61.75 -11.38
C PRO A 77 10.88 61.57 -11.22
N ASN A 78 11.66 62.53 -11.72
CA ASN A 78 13.12 62.45 -11.76
C ASN A 78 13.69 61.28 -12.58
N TYR A 79 13.02 60.82 -13.65
CA TYR A 79 13.54 59.78 -14.57
C TYR A 79 14.99 60.05 -14.96
N LEU A 80 15.30 61.28 -15.39
CA LEU A 80 16.65 61.67 -15.76
C LEU A 80 17.63 61.50 -14.59
N LYS A 81 17.25 61.92 -13.37
CA LYS A 81 18.07 61.76 -12.16
C LYS A 81 18.28 60.29 -11.80
N LYS A 82 17.23 59.45 -11.89
CA LYS A 82 17.30 58.01 -11.62
C LYS A 82 18.13 57.29 -12.68
N ARG A 83 17.99 57.64 -13.96
CA ARG A 83 18.81 57.13 -15.06
C ARG A 83 20.28 57.50 -14.88
N THR A 84 20.56 58.76 -14.54
CA THR A 84 21.93 59.22 -14.26
C THR A 84 22.51 58.52 -13.03
N LYS A 85 21.71 58.30 -11.98
CA LYS A 85 22.13 57.51 -10.81
C LYS A 85 22.42 56.06 -11.20
N LEU A 86 21.54 55.41 -11.97
CA LEU A 86 21.74 54.04 -12.46
C LEU A 86 22.99 53.92 -13.33
N ILE A 87 23.23 54.87 -14.25
CA ILE A 87 24.46 54.90 -15.06
C ILE A 87 25.70 55.09 -14.17
N LYS A 88 25.61 55.92 -13.13
CA LYS A 88 26.68 56.09 -12.14
C LYS A 88 26.90 54.80 -11.32
N ASP A 89 25.83 54.14 -10.93
CA ASP A 89 25.88 52.88 -10.17
C ASP A 89 26.41 51.73 -11.04
N ILE A 90 26.08 51.68 -12.34
CA ILE A 90 26.61 50.71 -13.31
C ILE A 90 28.07 51.00 -13.65
N SER A 91 28.47 52.27 -13.80
CA SER A 91 29.87 52.61 -14.04
C SER A 91 30.75 52.39 -12.81
N ASN A 92 30.19 52.49 -11.60
CA ASN A 92 30.87 52.17 -10.35
C ASN A 92 30.86 50.67 -10.02
N ASN A 93 29.84 49.92 -10.44
CA ASN A 93 29.85 48.47 -10.35
C ASN A 93 30.62 47.89 -11.54
N LYS A 94 31.82 47.39 -11.28
CA LYS A 94 32.58 46.59 -12.24
C LYS A 94 31.86 45.24 -12.45
N PHE A 95 30.82 45.24 -13.28
CA PHE A 95 30.28 44.02 -13.89
C PHE A 95 31.28 43.41 -14.91
N GLU A 96 32.48 43.99 -15.02
CA GLU A 96 33.62 43.42 -15.72
C GLU A 96 34.02 42.08 -15.09
N ARG A 97 33.44 41.01 -15.64
CA ARG A 97 33.96 39.66 -15.43
C ARG A 97 35.23 39.52 -16.27
N LYS A 98 36.39 39.54 -15.62
CA LYS A 98 37.65 39.17 -16.28
C LYS A 98 37.67 37.65 -16.43
N TYR A 99 37.31 37.16 -17.61
CA TYR A 99 37.59 35.79 -17.98
C TYR A 99 39.09 35.68 -18.30
N THR A 100 39.86 35.14 -17.37
CA THR A 100 41.18 34.60 -17.72
C THR A 100 40.96 33.35 -18.54
N ARG A 101 41.15 33.44 -19.86
CA ARG A 101 41.27 32.27 -20.71
C ARG A 101 42.52 31.51 -20.26
N LYS A 102 42.33 30.45 -19.48
CA LYS A 102 43.39 29.46 -19.27
C LYS A 102 43.50 28.67 -20.57
N GLU A 103 44.39 29.09 -21.47
CA GLU A 103 44.72 28.30 -22.66
C GLU A 103 45.51 27.08 -22.19
N TYR A 104 44.81 25.94 -22.08
CA TYR A 104 45.47 24.66 -21.88
C TYR A 104 45.85 24.10 -23.25
N LYS A 105 47.15 24.03 -23.55
CA LYS A 105 47.64 23.45 -24.81
C LYS A 105 47.64 21.93 -24.69
N LEU A 106 46.56 21.31 -25.15
CA LEU A 106 46.47 19.84 -25.23
C LEU A 106 47.60 19.23 -26.09
N ASN A 107 48.15 20.00 -27.04
CA ASN A 107 49.23 19.55 -27.93
C ASN A 107 50.53 19.17 -27.19
N ASP A 108 50.73 19.62 -25.94
CA ASP A 108 51.91 19.29 -25.14
C ASP A 108 51.72 17.98 -24.35
N PHE A 109 50.51 17.40 -24.39
CA PHE A 109 50.14 16.17 -23.70
C PHE A 109 49.95 15.06 -24.74
N ASN A 110 50.93 14.16 -24.86
CA ASN A 110 50.92 13.08 -25.83
C ASN A 110 50.84 11.71 -25.10
N PRO A 111 49.65 11.34 -24.60
CA PRO A 111 49.45 10.07 -23.91
C PRO A 111 49.65 8.91 -24.88
N SER A 112 50.08 7.77 -24.35
CA SER A 112 50.19 6.53 -25.12
C SER A 112 48.81 6.04 -25.56
N GLN A 113 48.77 5.28 -26.66
CA GLN A 113 47.51 4.67 -27.13
C GLN A 113 46.87 3.79 -26.05
N GLU A 114 47.69 3.11 -25.23
CA GLU A 114 47.20 2.29 -24.11
C GLU A 114 46.45 3.11 -23.04
N GLU A 115 46.87 4.35 -22.80
CA GLU A 115 46.19 5.27 -21.88
C GLU A 115 44.86 5.78 -22.46
N ILE A 116 44.84 6.06 -23.76
CA ILE A 116 43.62 6.45 -24.48
C ILE A 116 42.61 5.30 -24.49
N ASP A 117 43.06 4.07 -24.76
CA ASP A 117 42.21 2.88 -24.78
C ASP A 117 41.58 2.60 -23.42
N LYS A 118 42.30 2.85 -22.31
CA LYS A 118 41.73 2.76 -20.94
C LYS A 118 40.57 3.73 -20.76
N ILE A 119 40.67 4.95 -21.28
CA ILE A 119 39.56 5.91 -21.23
C ILE A 119 38.39 5.48 -22.10
N TYR A 120 38.64 4.91 -23.29
CA TYR A 120 37.57 4.37 -24.13
C TYR A 120 36.80 3.26 -23.44
N VAL A 121 37.47 2.35 -22.73
CA VAL A 121 36.80 1.32 -21.91
C VAL A 121 35.92 1.96 -20.83
N ILE A 122 36.41 2.98 -20.12
CA ILE A 122 35.62 3.71 -19.10
C ILE A 122 34.42 4.44 -19.73
N MET A 123 34.58 4.97 -20.94
CA MET A 123 33.51 5.60 -21.72
C MET A 123 32.61 4.59 -22.45
N ASN A 124 32.80 3.29 -22.21
CA ASN A 124 32.08 2.18 -22.85
C ASN A 124 32.12 2.24 -24.40
N LYS A 125 33.23 2.72 -24.98
CA LYS A 125 33.44 2.78 -26.43
C LYS A 125 34.28 1.59 -26.87
N VAL A 126 33.63 0.59 -27.43
CA VAL A 126 34.27 -0.69 -27.80
C VAL A 126 34.19 -0.91 -29.31
N ASN A 127 33.05 -0.58 -29.91
CA ASN A 127 32.80 -0.78 -31.33
C ASN A 127 33.10 0.52 -32.11
N PRO A 128 33.50 0.43 -33.39
CA PRO A 128 33.70 1.60 -34.24
C PRO A 128 32.50 2.56 -34.27
N GLU A 129 31.28 2.03 -34.10
CA GLU A 129 30.03 2.79 -34.11
C GLU A 129 29.83 3.69 -32.89
N ASP A 130 30.53 3.41 -31.79
CA ASP A 130 30.46 4.17 -30.53
C ASP A 130 31.19 5.51 -30.66
N PHE A 131 32.12 5.61 -31.60
CA PHE A 131 32.96 6.79 -31.85
C PHE A 131 32.24 7.82 -32.73
N LYS A 132 31.15 8.39 -32.20
CA LYS A 132 30.29 9.34 -32.93
C LYS A 132 30.97 10.67 -33.31
N ASN A 133 32.04 11.07 -32.62
CA ASN A 133 32.73 12.36 -32.83
C ASN A 133 31.76 13.57 -32.86
N CYS A 134 30.71 13.55 -32.01
CA CYS A 134 29.57 14.45 -32.08
C CYS A 134 29.82 15.86 -31.50
N ARG A 135 31.02 16.15 -31.00
CA ARG A 135 31.45 17.46 -30.46
C ARG A 135 30.69 18.04 -29.27
N HIS A 136 29.76 17.30 -28.66
CA HIS A 136 28.98 17.76 -27.50
C HIS A 136 29.85 18.05 -26.27
N CYS A 137 30.95 17.32 -26.12
CA CYS A 137 31.92 17.49 -25.05
C CYS A 137 32.90 18.65 -25.28
N GLY A 138 32.78 19.40 -26.39
CA GLY A 138 33.66 20.51 -26.74
C GLY A 138 34.90 20.15 -27.56
N TYR A 139 35.05 18.89 -27.98
CA TYR A 139 36.21 18.36 -28.71
C TYR A 139 35.82 17.81 -30.09
N ASN A 140 36.74 17.81 -31.06
CA ASN A 140 36.42 17.43 -32.45
C ASN A 140 36.32 15.92 -32.65
N SER A 141 37.03 15.15 -31.83
CA SER A 141 37.01 13.69 -31.83
C SER A 141 36.81 13.12 -30.41
N CYS A 142 36.38 11.86 -30.34
CA CYS A 142 36.36 11.11 -29.08
C CYS A 142 37.77 10.90 -28.53
N GLU A 143 38.79 10.89 -29.40
CA GLU A 143 40.21 10.82 -29.03
C GLU A 143 40.66 12.09 -28.30
N ASP A 144 40.37 13.26 -28.87
CA ASP A 144 40.65 14.56 -28.24
C ASP A 144 39.96 14.66 -26.86
N MET A 145 38.74 14.14 -26.77
CA MET A 145 38.02 14.06 -25.50
C MET A 145 38.73 13.13 -24.50
N ALA A 146 39.19 11.96 -24.94
CA ALA A 146 39.91 11.03 -24.10
C ALA A 146 41.21 11.64 -23.58
N ILE A 147 42.00 12.28 -24.44
CA ILE A 147 43.21 13.02 -24.07
C ILE A 147 42.88 14.11 -23.04
N ALA A 148 41.78 14.85 -23.24
CA ALA A 148 41.33 15.88 -22.31
C ALA A 148 40.90 15.32 -20.94
N ILE A 149 40.34 14.11 -20.88
CA ILE A 149 40.02 13.42 -19.62
C ILE A 149 41.32 13.02 -18.90
N ILE A 150 42.30 12.46 -19.61
CA ILE A 150 43.60 12.07 -19.02
C ILE A 150 44.33 13.30 -18.48
N ALA A 151 44.28 14.42 -19.20
CA ALA A 151 44.85 15.69 -18.78
C ALA A 151 44.09 16.36 -17.61
N GLY A 152 42.98 15.78 -17.14
CA GLY A 152 42.19 16.29 -16.00
C GLY A 152 41.39 17.56 -16.30
N VAL A 153 41.22 17.92 -17.58
CA VAL A 153 40.50 19.12 -18.02
C VAL A 153 39.09 18.82 -18.53
N ASN A 154 38.74 17.54 -18.66
CA ASN A 154 37.40 17.09 -18.99
C ASN A 154 37.02 15.87 -18.13
N LYS A 155 35.74 15.48 -18.17
CA LYS A 155 35.23 14.32 -17.43
C LYS A 155 34.41 13.41 -18.34
N VAL A 156 34.30 12.14 -17.94
CA VAL A 156 33.58 11.10 -18.67
C VAL A 156 32.10 11.46 -18.82
N GLU A 157 31.50 12.08 -17.80
CA GLU A 157 30.07 12.42 -17.77
C GLU A 157 29.69 13.50 -18.80
N ASN A 158 30.67 14.23 -19.34
CA ASN A 158 30.44 15.19 -20.41
C ASN A 158 30.26 14.52 -21.79
N CYS A 159 30.43 13.19 -21.88
CA CYS A 159 30.26 12.45 -23.12
C CYS A 159 28.79 12.12 -23.35
N MET A 160 28.20 12.66 -24.42
CA MET A 160 26.81 12.37 -24.79
C MET A 160 26.51 10.87 -24.93
N PHE A 161 27.43 10.10 -25.53
CA PHE A 161 27.25 8.66 -25.71
C PHE A 161 27.20 7.90 -24.36
N VAL A 162 28.06 8.29 -23.40
CA VAL A 162 28.08 7.64 -22.08
C VAL A 162 26.77 7.93 -21.35
N VAL A 163 26.32 9.19 -21.39
CA VAL A 163 25.04 9.58 -20.80
C VAL A 163 23.89 8.80 -21.43
N GLU A 164 23.87 8.66 -22.76
CA GLU A 164 22.85 7.89 -23.49
C GLU A 164 22.88 6.38 -23.12
N ASP A 165 24.06 5.76 -23.05
CA ASP A 165 24.21 4.35 -22.68
C ASP A 165 23.76 4.08 -21.24
N VAL A 166 24.11 4.96 -20.30
CA VAL A 166 23.66 4.87 -18.90
C VAL A 166 22.14 5.00 -18.82
N LEU A 167 21.54 5.94 -19.55
CA LEU A 167 20.08 6.13 -19.58
C LEU A 167 19.36 4.90 -20.17
N LYS A 168 19.89 4.32 -21.25
CA LYS A 168 19.33 3.08 -21.85
C LYS A 168 19.34 1.92 -20.88
N LYS A 169 20.49 1.65 -20.23
CA LYS A 169 20.62 0.59 -19.22
C LYS A 169 19.68 0.81 -18.03
N GLN A 170 19.52 2.06 -17.60
CA GLN A 170 18.55 2.41 -16.55
C GLN A 170 17.10 2.15 -17.01
N SER A 171 16.74 2.49 -18.25
CA SER A 171 15.42 2.19 -18.81
C SER A 171 15.14 0.70 -18.90
N GLU A 172 16.10 -0.11 -19.34
CA GLU A 172 15.96 -1.58 -19.41
C GLU A 172 15.76 -2.18 -18.02
N ASN A 173 16.53 -1.73 -17.04
CA ASN A 173 16.35 -2.15 -15.65
C ASN A 173 14.97 -1.75 -15.10
N LEU A 174 14.50 -0.53 -15.41
CA LEU A 174 13.18 -0.06 -15.00
C LEU A 174 12.05 -0.92 -15.59
N ASN A 175 12.15 -1.30 -16.86
CA ASN A 175 11.20 -2.21 -17.51
C ASN A 175 11.18 -3.59 -16.83
N GLY A 176 12.35 -4.13 -16.49
CA GLY A 176 12.45 -5.39 -15.75
C GLY A 176 11.75 -5.32 -14.38
N LEU A 177 11.92 -4.21 -13.67
CA LEU A 177 11.24 -3.97 -12.39
C LEU A 177 9.72 -3.85 -12.55
N ILE A 178 9.22 -3.20 -13.60
CA ILE A 178 7.77 -3.11 -13.87
C ILE A 178 7.17 -4.49 -14.07
N VAL A 179 7.78 -5.34 -14.90
CA VAL A 179 7.30 -6.71 -15.11
C VAL A 179 7.25 -7.50 -13.79
N GLN A 180 8.27 -7.36 -12.94
CA GLN A 180 8.28 -8.00 -11.63
C GLN A 180 7.15 -7.49 -10.72
N ILE A 181 6.90 -6.17 -10.70
CA ILE A 181 5.82 -5.59 -9.90
C ILE A 181 4.45 -6.06 -10.40
N THR A 182 4.22 -6.07 -11.72
CA THR A 182 2.96 -6.54 -12.31
C THR A 182 2.69 -8.01 -11.96
N ASN A 183 3.70 -8.87 -12.07
CA ASN A 183 3.56 -10.27 -11.65
C ASN A 183 3.28 -10.40 -10.15
N SER A 184 3.91 -9.57 -9.31
CA SER A 184 3.67 -9.57 -7.86
C SER A 184 2.25 -9.11 -7.52
N ILE A 185 1.72 -8.11 -8.22
CA ILE A 185 0.33 -7.66 -8.07
C ILE A 185 -0.63 -8.82 -8.40
N HIS A 186 -0.39 -9.52 -9.51
CA HIS A 186 -1.24 -10.65 -9.91
C HIS A 186 -1.23 -11.80 -8.88
N ASP A 187 -0.06 -12.18 -8.38
CA ASP A 187 0.05 -13.19 -7.32
C ASP A 187 -0.66 -12.72 -6.04
N MET A 188 -0.50 -11.44 -5.65
CA MET A 188 -1.21 -10.88 -4.50
C MET A 188 -2.73 -10.91 -4.67
N GLU A 189 -3.26 -10.67 -5.87
CA GLU A 189 -4.69 -10.76 -6.16
C GLU A 189 -5.22 -12.19 -6.00
N GLU A 190 -4.50 -13.18 -6.54
CA GLU A 190 -4.82 -14.60 -6.39
C GLU A 190 -4.86 -14.99 -4.90
N LYS A 191 -3.77 -14.72 -4.16
CA LYS A 191 -3.70 -15.05 -2.73
C LYS A 191 -4.75 -14.34 -1.90
N THR A 192 -5.10 -13.10 -2.26
CA THR A 192 -6.16 -12.35 -1.57
C THR A 192 -7.53 -13.03 -1.78
N ASN A 193 -7.79 -13.55 -2.97
CA ASN A 193 -9.03 -14.28 -3.25
C ASN A 193 -9.08 -15.64 -2.54
N ASP A 194 -7.98 -16.39 -2.53
CA ASP A 194 -7.88 -17.65 -1.79
C ASP A 194 -8.20 -17.46 -0.31
N VAL A 195 -7.60 -16.43 0.29
CA VAL A 195 -7.83 -16.15 1.70
C VAL A 195 -9.28 -15.69 1.94
N LYS A 196 -9.89 -14.89 1.04
CA LYS A 196 -11.33 -14.57 1.15
C LYS A 196 -12.22 -15.82 1.17
N MET A 197 -11.90 -16.85 0.36
CA MET A 197 -12.64 -18.11 0.35
C MET A 197 -12.48 -18.88 1.68
N ILE A 198 -11.26 -19.00 2.19
CA ILE A 198 -10.98 -19.64 3.49
C ILE A 198 -11.78 -18.96 4.60
N PHE A 199 -11.84 -17.63 4.59
CA PHE A 199 -12.59 -16.87 5.58
C PHE A 199 -14.11 -17.05 5.47
N ALA A 200 -14.64 -17.22 4.25
CA ALA A 200 -16.06 -17.56 4.07
C ALA A 200 -16.39 -18.95 4.66
N GLU A 201 -15.50 -19.92 4.49
CA GLU A 201 -15.64 -21.26 5.08
C GLU A 201 -15.60 -21.22 6.62
N ILE A 202 -14.68 -20.43 7.19
CA ILE A 202 -14.57 -20.21 8.64
C ILE A 202 -15.87 -19.64 9.21
N THR A 203 -16.46 -18.62 8.57
CA THR A 203 -17.75 -18.03 9.01
C THR A 203 -18.87 -19.06 9.02
N ASN A 204 -18.94 -19.90 7.99
CA ASN A 204 -19.93 -20.98 7.93
C ASN A 204 -19.70 -22.00 9.06
N SER A 205 -18.45 -22.39 9.30
CA SER A 205 -18.07 -23.31 10.39
C SER A 205 -18.46 -22.77 11.77
N PHE A 206 -18.29 -21.46 12.01
CA PHE A 206 -18.74 -20.82 13.25
C PHE A 206 -20.25 -20.79 13.40
N SER A 207 -21.00 -20.55 12.32
CA SER A 207 -22.46 -20.64 12.38
C SER A 207 -22.90 -22.05 12.80
N LEU A 208 -22.33 -23.08 12.17
CA LEU A 208 -22.64 -24.47 12.51
C LEU A 208 -22.25 -24.82 13.95
N THR A 209 -21.11 -24.32 14.44
CA THR A 209 -20.66 -24.55 15.82
C THR A 209 -21.58 -23.86 16.82
N ASN A 210 -22.01 -22.63 16.53
CA ASN A 210 -22.96 -21.89 17.36
C ASN A 210 -24.32 -22.61 17.46
N ASP A 211 -24.85 -23.09 16.33
CA ASP A 211 -26.09 -23.86 16.30
C ASP A 211 -25.97 -25.18 17.07
N ALA A 212 -24.83 -25.87 16.94
CA ALA A 212 -24.56 -27.09 17.71
C ALA A 212 -24.52 -26.81 19.22
N LEU A 213 -23.89 -25.71 19.65
CA LEU A 213 -23.85 -25.31 21.06
C LEU A 213 -25.24 -24.96 21.59
N HIS A 214 -26.06 -24.29 20.78
CA HIS A 214 -27.45 -24.00 21.15
C HIS A 214 -28.25 -25.30 21.37
N ASN A 215 -28.10 -26.28 20.46
CA ASN A 215 -28.76 -27.58 20.58
C ASN A 215 -28.28 -28.37 21.81
N VAL A 216 -26.99 -28.30 22.14
CA VAL A 216 -26.42 -28.91 23.35
C VAL A 216 -26.99 -28.25 24.60
N SER A 217 -27.05 -26.91 24.63
CA SER A 217 -27.63 -26.15 25.74
C SER A 217 -29.11 -26.51 25.97
N GLU A 218 -29.90 -26.57 24.90
CA GLU A 218 -31.30 -26.98 24.98
C GLU A 218 -31.46 -28.41 25.50
N SER A 219 -30.63 -29.34 25.02
CA SER A 219 -30.63 -30.75 25.45
C SER A 219 -30.24 -30.87 26.93
N ASN A 220 -29.24 -30.12 27.36
CA ASN A 220 -28.82 -30.07 28.77
C ASN A 220 -29.89 -29.48 29.68
N ASN A 221 -30.62 -28.45 29.25
CA ASN A 221 -31.74 -27.91 30.01
C ASN A 221 -32.86 -28.95 30.18
N LYS A 222 -33.16 -29.73 29.13
CA LYS A 222 -34.12 -30.85 29.23
C LYS A 222 -33.63 -31.93 30.21
N LEU A 223 -32.34 -32.28 30.18
CA LEU A 223 -31.75 -33.24 31.11
C LEU A 223 -31.78 -32.73 32.55
N LEU A 224 -31.56 -31.43 32.77
CA LEU A 224 -31.61 -30.83 34.10
C LEU A 224 -33.03 -30.93 34.69
N LEU A 225 -34.06 -30.59 33.90
CA LEU A 225 -35.46 -30.76 34.30
C LEU A 225 -35.81 -32.21 34.60
N LEU A 226 -35.31 -33.17 33.80
CA LEU A 226 -35.50 -34.59 34.07
C LEU A 226 -34.83 -35.03 35.38
N ALA A 227 -33.63 -34.54 35.66
CA ALA A 227 -32.91 -34.83 36.90
C ALA A 227 -33.64 -34.27 38.14
N GLU A 228 -34.18 -33.05 38.02
CA GLU A 228 -35.00 -32.43 39.07
C GLU A 228 -36.28 -33.22 39.34
N ASN A 229 -36.95 -33.71 38.30
CA ASN A 229 -38.14 -34.55 38.41
C ASN A 229 -37.86 -35.95 39.00
N PHE A 230 -36.62 -36.43 38.95
CA PHE A 230 -36.23 -37.70 39.56
C PHE A 230 -36.17 -37.64 41.09
N LYS A 231 -35.84 -36.48 41.64
CA LYS A 231 -35.71 -36.29 43.09
C LYS A 231 -36.99 -36.64 43.88
N PRO A 232 -38.19 -36.13 43.55
CA PRO A 232 -39.41 -36.50 44.25
C PRO A 232 -39.79 -37.98 44.07
N ILE A 233 -39.38 -38.62 42.96
CA ILE A 233 -39.60 -40.07 42.76
C ILE A 233 -38.75 -40.87 43.74
N VAL A 234 -37.46 -40.52 43.87
CA VAL A 234 -36.54 -41.15 44.84
C VAL A 234 -37.05 -40.97 46.27
N GLU A 235 -37.51 -39.77 46.62
CA GLU A 235 -38.13 -39.48 47.93
C GLU A 235 -39.38 -40.34 48.17
N SER A 236 -40.27 -40.46 47.17
CA SER A 236 -41.47 -41.29 47.28
C SER A 236 -41.18 -42.79 47.42
N ILE A 237 -40.19 -43.33 46.71
CA ILE A 237 -39.79 -44.74 46.85
C ILE A 237 -39.19 -44.98 48.24
N THR A 238 -38.42 -44.03 48.77
CA THR A 238 -37.87 -44.10 50.13
C THR A 238 -39.02 -44.16 51.14
N GLU A 239 -40.03 -43.30 51.00
CA GLU A 239 -41.20 -43.30 51.88
C GLU A 239 -42.00 -44.61 51.80
N ILE A 240 -42.21 -45.16 50.60
CA ILE A 240 -42.87 -46.46 50.40
C ILE A 240 -42.06 -47.58 51.06
N SER A 241 -40.74 -47.54 50.92
CA SER A 241 -39.83 -48.53 51.53
C SER A 241 -39.94 -48.50 53.05
N ASP A 242 -39.92 -47.31 53.66
CA ASP A 242 -40.04 -47.12 55.11
C ASP A 242 -41.42 -47.56 55.62
N GLN A 243 -42.49 -47.25 54.89
CA GLN A 243 -43.85 -47.72 55.22
C GLN A 243 -43.94 -49.25 55.13
N THR A 244 -43.32 -49.86 54.11
CA THR A 244 -43.29 -51.32 53.93
C THR A 244 -42.52 -52.00 55.05
N HIS A 245 -41.41 -51.40 55.49
CA HIS A 245 -40.64 -51.85 56.65
C HIS A 245 -41.47 -51.79 57.94
N LEU A 246 -42.22 -50.71 58.16
CA LEU A 246 -43.13 -50.63 59.32
C LEU A 246 -44.24 -51.68 59.27
N LEU A 247 -44.80 -51.96 58.08
CA LEU A 247 -45.79 -53.01 57.85
C LEU A 247 -45.23 -54.41 58.13
N SER A 248 -44.01 -54.73 57.66
CA SER A 248 -43.36 -56.02 57.91
C SER A 248 -43.05 -56.23 59.39
N VAL A 249 -42.62 -55.19 60.10
CA VAL A 249 -42.39 -55.25 61.54
C VAL A 249 -43.70 -55.51 62.28
N ASN A 250 -44.78 -54.79 61.94
CA ASN A 250 -46.09 -55.02 62.53
C ASN A 250 -46.62 -56.45 62.27
N ALA A 251 -46.46 -56.95 61.05
CA ALA A 251 -46.83 -58.32 60.69
C ALA A 251 -45.99 -59.36 61.42
N SER A 252 -44.69 -59.12 61.61
CA SER A 252 -43.79 -59.99 62.37
C SER A 252 -44.20 -60.08 63.85
N ILE A 253 -44.58 -58.94 64.45
CA ILE A 253 -45.09 -58.89 65.83
C ILE A 253 -46.37 -59.71 65.98
N GLU A 254 -47.32 -59.56 65.05
CA GLU A 254 -48.60 -60.26 65.13
C GLU A 254 -48.46 -61.77 64.83
N ALA A 255 -47.56 -62.13 63.92
CA ALA A 255 -47.19 -63.52 63.68
C ALA A 255 -46.57 -64.17 64.93
N ALA A 256 -45.72 -63.46 65.67
CA ALA A 256 -45.16 -63.92 66.93
C ALA A 256 -46.24 -64.09 68.02
N ARG A 257 -47.24 -63.19 68.06
CA ARG A 257 -48.39 -63.29 68.99
C ARG A 257 -49.27 -64.52 68.74
N ALA A 258 -49.42 -64.93 67.48
CA ALA A 258 -50.19 -66.11 67.11
C ALA A 258 -49.47 -67.45 67.42
N GLY A 259 -48.22 -67.41 67.88
CA GLY A 259 -47.44 -68.61 68.23
C GLY A 259 -47.24 -69.55 67.03
N ASP A 260 -47.43 -70.86 67.24
CA ASP A 260 -47.22 -71.86 66.19
C ASP A 260 -48.10 -71.65 64.94
N ALA A 261 -49.31 -71.11 65.12
CA ALA A 261 -50.25 -70.81 64.04
C ALA A 261 -49.78 -69.63 63.14
N GLY A 262 -48.88 -68.78 63.64
CA GLY A 262 -48.32 -67.62 62.92
C GLY A 262 -47.00 -67.89 62.19
N SER A 263 -46.41 -69.08 62.33
CA SER A 263 -45.06 -69.40 61.82
C SER A 263 -44.89 -69.12 60.32
N GLY A 264 -45.88 -69.46 59.48
CA GLY A 264 -45.87 -69.14 58.05
C GLY A 264 -45.92 -67.64 57.76
N PHE A 265 -46.71 -66.88 58.53
CA PHE A 265 -46.78 -65.41 58.42
C PHE A 265 -45.48 -64.73 58.85
N ALA A 266 -44.78 -65.25 59.86
CA ALA A 266 -43.50 -64.72 60.31
C ALA A 266 -42.42 -64.81 59.21
N ILE A 267 -42.39 -65.92 58.46
CA ILE A 267 -41.45 -66.08 57.33
C ILE A 267 -41.72 -65.03 56.24
N VAL A 268 -42.99 -64.83 55.88
CA VAL A 268 -43.38 -63.83 54.88
C VAL A 268 -43.03 -62.42 55.35
N ALA A 269 -43.34 -62.10 56.62
CA ALA A 269 -43.06 -60.78 57.17
C ALA A 269 -41.55 -60.46 57.19
N HIS A 270 -40.71 -61.43 57.55
CA HIS A 270 -39.25 -61.28 57.48
C HIS A 270 -38.74 -61.10 56.04
N GLU A 271 -39.29 -61.81 55.06
CA GLU A 271 -38.88 -61.63 53.66
C GLU A 271 -39.29 -60.25 53.12
N VAL A 272 -40.48 -59.75 53.48
CA VAL A 272 -40.93 -58.38 53.14
C VAL A 272 -40.02 -57.34 53.80
N ASP A 273 -39.63 -57.57 55.06
CA ASP A 273 -38.71 -56.69 55.79
C ASP A 273 -37.37 -56.56 55.07
N LYS A 274 -36.78 -57.71 54.72
CA LYS A 274 -35.54 -57.77 53.98
C LYS A 274 -35.66 -57.08 52.61
N LEU A 275 -36.76 -57.28 51.90
CA LEU A 275 -37.01 -56.64 50.59
C LEU A 275 -37.11 -55.12 50.71
N SER A 276 -37.78 -54.61 51.75
CA SER A 276 -37.88 -53.18 52.02
C SER A 276 -36.51 -52.58 52.38
N SER A 277 -35.73 -53.21 53.26
CA SER A 277 -34.37 -52.77 53.60
C SER A 277 -33.44 -52.76 52.38
N GLN A 278 -33.55 -53.78 51.52
CA GLN A 278 -32.82 -53.81 50.24
C GLN A 278 -33.26 -52.67 49.32
N THR A 279 -34.55 -52.37 49.24
CA THR A 279 -35.09 -51.27 48.44
C THR A 279 -34.54 -49.92 48.91
N ALA A 280 -34.58 -49.63 50.21
CA ALA A 280 -34.00 -48.41 50.78
C ALA A 280 -32.50 -48.27 50.44
N THR A 281 -31.74 -49.37 50.59
CA THR A 281 -30.30 -49.38 50.28
C THR A 281 -30.00 -49.11 48.81
N GLU A 282 -30.81 -49.65 47.88
CA GLU A 282 -30.63 -49.37 46.46
C GLU A 282 -31.03 -47.93 46.10
N VAL A 283 -32.07 -47.39 46.75
CA VAL A 283 -32.51 -46.00 46.54
C VAL A 283 -31.48 -44.99 47.05
N GLU A 284 -30.81 -45.26 48.17
CA GLU A 284 -29.70 -44.42 48.67
C GLU A 284 -28.57 -44.27 47.66
N LYS A 285 -28.32 -45.29 46.82
CA LYS A 285 -27.29 -45.24 45.76
C LYS A 285 -27.70 -44.36 44.58
N ILE A 286 -28.99 -44.10 44.37
CA ILE A 286 -29.50 -43.29 43.25
C ILE A 286 -29.24 -41.81 43.48
N THR A 287 -29.42 -41.32 44.71
CA THR A 287 -29.23 -39.91 45.07
C THR A 287 -27.87 -39.32 44.64
N PRO A 288 -26.71 -39.95 44.96
CA PRO A 288 -25.42 -39.45 44.49
C PRO A 288 -25.26 -39.52 42.97
N MET A 289 -25.89 -40.49 42.29
CA MET A 289 -25.87 -40.55 40.82
C MET A 289 -26.59 -39.36 40.19
N VAL A 290 -27.76 -38.98 40.69
CA VAL A 290 -28.51 -37.80 40.22
C VAL A 290 -27.72 -36.51 40.48
N SER A 291 -27.11 -36.38 41.66
CA SER A 291 -26.26 -35.23 41.99
C SER A 291 -25.05 -35.11 41.05
N ASN A 292 -24.39 -36.23 40.74
CA ASN A 292 -23.27 -36.26 39.79
C ASN A 292 -23.72 -35.90 38.36
N LEU A 293 -24.92 -36.33 37.96
CA LEU A 293 -25.50 -35.98 36.67
C LEU A 293 -25.76 -34.47 36.55
N ILE A 294 -26.37 -33.85 37.57
CA ILE A 294 -26.59 -32.39 37.62
C ILE A 294 -25.25 -31.64 37.54
N THR A 295 -24.26 -32.07 38.32
CA THR A 295 -22.91 -31.47 38.31
C THR A 295 -22.26 -31.56 36.93
N SER A 296 -22.41 -32.70 36.26
CA SER A 296 -21.89 -32.91 34.90
C SER A 296 -22.57 -32.00 33.88
N ILE A 297 -23.90 -31.85 33.95
CA ILE A 297 -24.67 -30.94 33.09
C ILE A 297 -24.18 -29.49 33.27
N ASN A 298 -24.04 -29.03 34.51
CA ASN A 298 -23.57 -27.68 34.81
C ASN A 298 -22.15 -27.43 34.27
N ASN A 299 -21.26 -28.43 34.36
CA ASN A 299 -19.92 -28.35 33.78
C ASN A 299 -19.96 -28.26 32.25
N ILE A 300 -20.85 -28.99 31.58
CA ILE A 300 -21.01 -28.92 30.12
C ILE A 300 -21.51 -27.52 29.71
N ASN A 301 -22.52 -26.98 30.40
CA ASN A 301 -23.04 -25.65 30.14
C ASN A 301 -21.95 -24.57 30.30
N ARG A 302 -21.19 -24.62 31.40
CA ARG A 302 -20.07 -23.70 31.63
C ARG A 302 -19.02 -23.77 30.53
N ARG A 303 -18.71 -24.98 30.04
CA ARG A 303 -17.79 -25.15 28.91
C ARG A 303 -18.38 -24.61 27.61
N GLY A 304 -19.68 -24.79 27.38
CA GLY A 304 -20.40 -24.19 26.26
C GLY A 304 -20.28 -22.67 26.24
N ASP A 305 -20.48 -22.01 27.39
CA ASP A 305 -20.37 -20.55 27.51
C ASP A 305 -18.97 -20.04 27.16
N LEU A 306 -17.92 -20.77 27.58
CA LEU A 306 -16.54 -20.44 27.20
C LEU A 306 -16.33 -20.50 25.68
N VAL A 307 -16.87 -21.53 25.02
CA VAL A 307 -16.77 -21.65 23.55
C VAL A 307 -17.54 -20.52 22.85
N ILE A 308 -18.70 -20.11 23.37
CA ILE A 308 -19.45 -18.96 22.83
C ILE A 308 -18.62 -17.66 22.92
N ASN A 309 -17.96 -17.43 24.06
CA ASN A 309 -17.08 -16.27 24.23
C ASN A 309 -15.88 -16.31 23.27
N ASP A 310 -15.26 -17.48 23.10
CA ASP A 310 -14.18 -17.67 22.13
C ASP A 310 -14.66 -17.38 20.70
N LEU A 311 -15.84 -17.91 20.30
CA LEU A 311 -16.44 -17.63 19.01
C LEU A 311 -16.69 -16.13 18.79
N SER A 312 -17.11 -15.39 19.82
CA SER A 312 -17.30 -13.95 19.71
C SER A 312 -15.98 -13.20 19.47
N SER A 313 -14.91 -13.61 20.14
CA SER A 313 -13.56 -13.04 19.98
C SER A 313 -13.01 -13.30 18.58
N VAL A 314 -13.25 -14.50 18.04
CA VAL A 314 -12.83 -14.82 16.66
C VAL A 314 -13.66 -14.04 15.63
N LYS A 315 -14.95 -13.79 15.89
CA LYS A 315 -15.79 -12.94 15.03
C LYS A 315 -15.29 -11.49 14.98
N GLU A 316 -14.78 -10.95 16.08
CA GLU A 316 -14.16 -9.61 16.08
C GLU A 316 -12.86 -9.60 15.27
N SER A 317 -12.05 -10.65 15.41
CA SER A 317 -10.84 -10.84 14.60
C SER A 317 -11.17 -10.96 13.11
N TYR A 318 -12.28 -11.62 12.77
CA TYR A 318 -12.81 -11.73 11.41
C TYR A 318 -13.13 -10.36 10.80
N ASN A 319 -13.82 -9.48 11.54
CA ASN A 319 -14.16 -8.14 11.04
C ASN A 319 -12.91 -7.30 10.78
N THR A 320 -11.92 -7.38 11.67
CA THR A 320 -10.63 -6.70 11.51
C THR A 320 -9.89 -7.23 10.27
N PHE A 321 -9.93 -8.54 10.07
CA PHE A 321 -9.33 -9.17 8.89
C PHE A 321 -9.99 -8.70 7.58
N TYR A 322 -11.32 -8.58 7.55
CA TYR A 322 -12.04 -8.10 6.38
C TYR A 322 -11.61 -6.67 5.99
N ASP A 323 -11.49 -5.76 6.96
CA ASP A 323 -11.01 -4.39 6.74
C ASP A 323 -9.56 -4.36 6.20
N ILE A 324 -8.69 -5.24 6.71
CA ILE A 324 -7.32 -5.39 6.18
C ILE A 324 -7.35 -5.85 4.72
N MET A 325 -8.19 -6.83 4.38
CA MET A 325 -8.30 -7.34 3.00
C MET A 325 -8.86 -6.31 2.04
N GLU A 326 -9.80 -5.48 2.48
CA GLU A 326 -10.31 -4.36 1.70
C GLU A 326 -9.20 -3.34 1.42
N LYS A 327 -8.44 -2.96 2.44
CA LYS A 327 -7.28 -2.06 2.30
C LYS A 327 -6.20 -2.62 1.37
N ILE A 328 -5.92 -3.93 1.46
CA ILE A 328 -4.98 -4.62 0.57
C ILE A 328 -5.48 -4.57 -0.88
N SER A 329 -6.78 -4.81 -1.12
CA SER A 329 -7.39 -4.73 -2.45
C SER A 329 -7.30 -3.31 -3.05
N ILE A 330 -7.55 -2.27 -2.24
CA ILE A 330 -7.42 -0.87 -2.66
C ILE A 330 -5.96 -0.56 -3.00
N THR A 331 -5.03 -1.00 -2.15
CA THR A 331 -3.59 -0.78 -2.35
C THR A 331 -3.08 -1.45 -3.62
N MET A 332 -3.53 -2.68 -3.92
CA MET A 332 -3.21 -3.36 -5.18
C MET A 332 -3.72 -2.61 -6.41
N SER A 333 -4.96 -2.10 -6.36
CA SER A 333 -5.51 -1.30 -7.46
C SER A 333 -4.72 -0.01 -7.69
N LEU A 334 -4.30 0.67 -6.62
CA LEU A 334 -3.43 1.84 -6.70
C LEU A 334 -2.07 1.49 -7.28
N LEU A 335 -1.44 0.41 -6.81
CA LEU A 335 -0.16 -0.06 -7.34
C LEU A 335 -0.25 -0.38 -8.83
N SER A 336 -1.30 -1.08 -9.26
CA SER A 336 -1.56 -1.38 -10.67
C SER A 336 -1.70 -0.10 -11.50
N SER A 337 -2.42 0.90 -10.99
CA SER A 337 -2.56 2.19 -11.68
C SER A 337 -1.22 2.93 -11.80
N GLU A 338 -0.37 2.91 -10.77
CA GLU A 338 0.95 3.54 -10.81
C GLU A 338 1.92 2.79 -11.73
N THR A 339 1.88 1.45 -11.76
CA THR A 339 2.68 0.67 -12.71
C THR A 339 2.30 0.95 -14.15
N ASP A 340 1.01 1.10 -14.45
CA ASP A 340 0.53 1.45 -15.80
C ASP A 340 0.99 2.85 -16.24
N LYS A 341 1.04 3.81 -15.31
CA LYS A 341 1.56 5.16 -15.59
C LYS A 341 3.07 5.12 -15.88
N LEU A 342 3.81 4.35 -15.09
CA LEU A 342 5.25 4.15 -15.27
C LEU A 342 5.56 3.49 -16.62
N ASP A 343 4.83 2.44 -16.99
CA ASP A 343 4.99 1.78 -18.29
C ASP A 343 4.74 2.74 -19.46
N LYS A 344 3.66 3.51 -19.41
CA LYS A 344 3.37 4.55 -20.42
C LYS A 344 4.43 5.64 -20.49
N PHE A 345 5.00 6.03 -19.35
CA PHE A 345 6.07 7.03 -19.31
C PHE A 345 7.32 6.54 -20.04
N ILE A 346 7.74 5.30 -19.79
CA ILE A 346 8.92 4.70 -20.44
C ILE A 346 8.69 4.48 -21.93
N GLN A 347 7.51 4.02 -22.33
CA GLN A 347 7.19 3.84 -23.75
C GLN A 347 7.27 5.17 -24.52
N LYS A 348 6.90 6.28 -23.88
CA LYS A 348 7.00 7.63 -24.47
C LYS A 348 8.44 8.16 -24.56
N GLU A 349 9.34 7.76 -23.67
CA GLU A 349 10.77 8.13 -23.78
C GLU A 349 11.54 7.27 -24.78
N ASN A 350 11.06 6.05 -25.06
CA ASN A 350 11.64 5.15 -26.05
C ASN A 350 11.11 5.36 -27.49
N SER A 351 10.14 6.26 -27.69
CA SER A 351 9.60 6.65 -29.00
C SER A 351 9.99 8.07 -29.39
#